data_AF-A0A2E3EGW9-F1
#
_entry.id   AF-A0A2E3EGW9-F1
#
_cell.length_a   1.000
_cell.length_b   1.000
_cell.length_c   1.000
_cell.angle_alpha   90.00
_cell.angle_beta   90.00
_cell.angle_gamma   90.00
#
_symmetry.space_group_name_H-M   'P 1'
#
loop_
_entity.id
_entity.type
_entity.pdbx_description
1 polymer ?
#
loop_
_entity_poly.entity_id
_entity_poly.type
_entity_poly.pdbx_seq_one_letter_code
_entity_poly.pdbx_strand_id
1 'polypeptide(L)'
;MKNKINTCNRCYGFSLVEVLAAVAIIGIITFLAIPNIVAVKQDSETNMAISRAEALNIALVSYVQANGHENANEYWNRQSNAQGRYSLLSSYLAFAPSNLFEYMPSGYQISLPTDIGKISKVQLRGPYGEIYY
;
A
#
# COMPACT_ATOMS: atom_id res chain seq x y z
N MET A 1 -64.12 -12.38 31.49
CA MET A 1 -64.22 -11.79 30.12
C MET A 1 -64.27 -10.28 30.20
N LYS A 2 -63.18 -9.58 29.85
CA LYS A 2 -63.19 -8.35 29.02
C LYS A 2 -61.74 -7.93 28.73
N ASN A 3 -61.51 -7.63 27.46
CA ASN A 3 -60.26 -7.46 26.74
C ASN A 3 -60.08 -5.98 26.38
N LYS A 4 -58.84 -5.44 26.32
CA LYS A 4 -58.43 -4.19 25.62
C LYS A 4 -56.91 -4.00 25.79
N ILE A 5 -56.04 -4.42 24.86
CA ILE A 5 -55.67 -3.91 23.52
C ILE A 5 -54.88 -2.58 23.52
N ASN A 6 -53.58 -2.73 23.21
CA ASN A 6 -52.61 -1.87 22.51
C ASN A 6 -52.26 -0.46 23.03
N THR A 7 -51.08 -0.32 23.65
CA THR A 7 -50.33 0.94 23.69
C THR A 7 -49.46 1.08 22.45
N CYS A 8 -49.80 2.05 21.60
CA CYS A 8 -49.04 2.45 20.41
C CYS A 8 -47.73 3.14 20.84
N ASN A 9 -46.58 2.54 20.54
CA ASN A 9 -45.29 3.22 20.57
C ASN A 9 -45.34 4.38 19.56
N ARG A 10 -45.17 5.63 20.02
CA ARG A 10 -45.03 6.80 19.15
C ARG A 10 -43.87 6.59 18.17
N CYS A 11 -44.18 6.25 16.92
CA CYS A 11 -43.22 6.36 15.83
C CYS A 11 -43.08 7.83 15.45
N TYR A 12 -42.00 8.46 15.91
CA TYR A 12 -41.58 9.77 15.40
C TYR A 12 -40.85 9.56 14.08
N GLY A 13 -41.49 9.94 12.97
CA GLY A 13 -40.83 10.03 11.67
C GLY A 13 -40.03 11.32 11.54
N PHE A 14 -38.93 11.29 10.80
CA PHE A 14 -38.18 12.50 10.46
C PHE A 14 -39.02 13.44 9.60
N SER A 15 -38.97 14.75 9.90
CA SER A 15 -39.56 15.76 9.03
C SER A 15 -38.76 15.89 7.74
N LEU A 16 -39.45 16.11 6.62
CA LEU A 16 -38.82 16.34 5.32
C LEU A 16 -37.79 17.48 5.37
N VAL A 17 -38.09 18.55 6.11
CA VAL A 17 -37.20 19.71 6.28
C VAL A 17 -35.93 19.33 7.05
N GLU A 18 -36.04 18.44 8.03
CA GLU A 18 -34.91 17.99 8.84
C GLU A 18 -33.94 17.14 8.02
N VAL A 19 -34.47 16.25 7.17
CA VAL A 19 -33.67 15.46 6.22
C VAL A 19 -33.01 16.35 5.17
N LEU A 20 -33.74 17.35 4.64
CA LEU A 20 -33.21 18.26 3.62
C LEU A 20 -32.06 19.11 4.18
N ALA A 21 -32.21 19.65 5.39
CA ALA A 21 -31.15 20.39 6.07
C ALA A 21 -29.92 19.50 6.34
N ALA A 22 -30.12 18.26 6.80
CA ALA A 22 -29.02 17.32 7.05
C ALA A 22 -28.25 16.98 5.77
N VAL A 23 -28.95 16.67 4.67
CA VAL A 23 -28.32 16.37 3.38
C VAL A 23 -27.56 17.57 2.82
N ALA A 24 -28.10 18.79 2.98
CA ALA A 24 -27.41 20.02 2.56
C ALA A 24 -26.08 20.24 3.31
N ILE A 25 -26.08 20.07 4.63
CA ILE A 25 -24.87 20.24 5.46
C ILE A 25 -23.84 19.15 5.13
N ILE A 26 -24.26 17.89 5.02
CA ILE A 26 -23.37 16.77 4.65
C ILE A 26 -22.80 16.98 3.24
N GLY A 27 -23.59 17.50 2.30
CA GLY A 27 -23.14 17.81 0.94
C GLY A 27 -22.01 18.83 0.91
N ILE A 28 -22.13 19.90 1.71
CA ILE A 28 -21.08 20.94 1.81
C ILE A 28 -19.80 20.36 2.44
N ILE A 29 -19.95 19.61 3.54
CA ILE A 29 -18.80 19.01 4.25
C ILE A 29 -18.07 18.01 3.34
N THR A 30 -18.80 17.12 2.66
CA THR A 30 -18.18 16.11 1.78
C THR A 30 -17.47 16.75 0.60
N PHE A 31 -18.06 17.80 0.00
CA PHE A 31 -17.41 18.54 -1.09
C PHE A 31 -16.06 19.15 -0.67
N LEU A 32 -15.97 19.71 0.54
CA LEU A 32 -14.71 20.27 1.04
C LEU A 32 -13.71 19.19 1.51
N ALA A 33 -14.20 18.06 2.03
CA ALA A 33 -13.35 17.03 2.62
C ALA A 33 -12.74 16.05 1.59
N ILE A 34 -13.48 15.67 0.55
CA ILE A 34 -13.03 14.70 -0.47
C ILE A 34 -11.66 15.02 -1.08
N PRO A 35 -11.37 16.25 -1.56
CA PRO A 35 -10.09 16.51 -2.22
C PRO A 35 -8.90 16.28 -1.29
N ASN A 36 -9.02 16.68 -0.01
CA ASN A 36 -7.96 16.49 0.97
C ASN A 36 -7.77 15.01 1.32
N ILE A 37 -8.86 14.26 1.49
CA ILE A 37 -8.80 12.82 1.77
C ILE A 37 -8.11 12.06 0.62
N VAL A 38 -8.40 12.44 -0.63
CA VAL A 38 -7.77 11.81 -1.81
C VAL A 38 -6.27 12.10 -1.82
N ALA A 39 -5.84 13.34 -1.57
CA ALA A 39 -4.44 13.70 -1.50
C ALA A 39 -3.69 12.91 -0.40
N VAL A 40 -4.24 12.87 0.82
CA VAL A 40 -3.63 12.12 1.94
C VAL A 40 -3.52 10.63 1.64
N LYS A 41 -4.51 10.04 0.96
CA LYS A 41 -4.44 8.64 0.53
C LYS A 41 -3.30 8.41 -0.46
N GLN A 42 -3.18 9.27 -1.46
CA GLN A 42 -2.12 9.18 -2.47
C GLN A 42 -0.73 9.32 -1.83
N ASP A 43 -0.56 10.27 -0.91
CA ASP A 43 0.69 10.46 -0.17
C ASP A 43 1.00 9.23 0.70
N SER A 44 -0.02 8.66 1.34
CA SER A 44 0.12 7.45 2.16
C SER A 44 0.53 6.23 1.33
N GLU A 45 -0.04 6.06 0.13
CA GLU A 45 0.35 4.99 -0.80
C GLU A 45 1.79 5.17 -1.28
N THR A 46 2.19 6.41 -1.59
CA THR A 46 3.57 6.75 -1.99
C THR A 46 4.55 6.42 -0.87
N ASN A 47 4.25 6.85 0.36
CA ASN A 47 5.09 6.61 1.53
C ASN A 47 5.17 5.12 1.87
N MET A 48 4.07 4.38 1.72
CA MET A 48 4.08 2.91 1.88
C MET A 48 4.97 2.25 0.83
N ALA A 49 4.91 2.69 -0.43
CA ALA A 49 5.76 2.15 -1.48
C ALA A 49 7.25 2.42 -1.22
N ILE A 50 7.59 3.64 -0.78
CA ILE A 50 8.96 4.01 -0.36
C ILE A 50 9.44 3.10 0.78
N SER A 51 8.66 2.95 1.84
CA SER A 51 9.03 2.11 2.99
C SER A 51 9.26 0.65 2.59
N ARG A 52 8.43 0.10 1.69
CA ARG A 52 8.63 -1.26 1.17
C ARG A 52 9.86 -1.38 0.28
N ALA A 53 10.20 -0.34 -0.49
CA ALA A 53 11.41 -0.26 -1.29
C ALA A 53 12.67 -0.19 -0.40
N GLU A 54 12.63 0.55 0.70
CA GLU A 54 13.69 0.57 1.71
C GLU A 54 13.86 -0.78 2.39
N ALA A 55 12.77 -1.47 2.73
CA ALA A 55 12.82 -2.82 3.27
C ALA A 55 13.50 -3.78 2.28
N LEU A 56 13.28 -3.63 0.97
CA LEU A 56 14.00 -4.38 -0.06
C LEU A 56 15.50 -4.05 -0.11
N ASN A 57 15.87 -2.78 0.06
CA ASN A 57 17.29 -2.38 0.15
C ASN A 57 17.96 -3.03 1.37
N ILE A 58 17.29 -3.05 2.53
CA ILE A 58 17.80 -3.70 3.74
C ILE A 58 17.92 -5.22 3.55
N ALA A 59 16.92 -5.83 2.91
CA ALA A 59 16.97 -7.26 2.56
C ALA A 59 18.12 -7.57 1.62
N LEU A 60 18.40 -6.70 0.64
CA LEU A 60 19.54 -6.85 -0.27
C LEU A 60 20.87 -6.80 0.47
N VAL A 61 21.05 -5.84 1.37
CA VAL A 61 22.26 -5.75 2.20
C VAL A 61 22.39 -6.98 3.11
N SER A 62 21.29 -7.41 3.73
CA SER A 62 21.27 -8.60 4.59
C SER A 62 21.62 -9.88 3.82
N TYR A 63 21.11 -10.02 2.59
CA TYR A 63 21.43 -11.12 1.69
C TYR A 63 22.92 -11.16 1.33
N VAL A 64 23.49 -10.01 0.97
CA VAL A 64 24.93 -9.87 0.67
C VAL A 64 25.78 -10.19 1.89
N GLN A 65 25.35 -9.72 3.07
CA GLN A 65 26.05 -9.98 4.33
C GLN A 65 26.00 -11.46 4.72
N ALA A 66 24.87 -12.14 4.50
CA ALA A 66 24.69 -13.54 4.88
C ALA A 66 25.43 -14.52 3.96
N ASN A 67 25.53 -14.23 2.66
CA ASN A 67 26.14 -15.14 1.67
C ASN A 67 27.60 -14.79 1.35
N GLY A 68 28.05 -13.59 1.71
CA GLY A 68 29.32 -13.03 1.25
C GLY A 68 29.18 -12.41 -0.15
N HIS A 69 29.94 -11.34 -0.40
CA HIS A 69 29.76 -10.49 -1.57
C HIS A 69 29.89 -11.23 -2.91
N GLU A 70 30.91 -12.08 -3.05
CA GLU A 70 31.19 -12.82 -4.30
C GLU A 70 30.10 -13.86 -4.59
N ASN A 71 29.78 -14.73 -3.62
CA ASN A 71 28.73 -15.74 -3.76
C ASN A 71 27.35 -15.11 -3.99
N ALA A 72 27.04 -14.03 -3.27
CA ALA A 72 25.79 -13.30 -3.44
C ALA A 72 25.64 -12.81 -4.88
N ASN A 73 26.70 -12.24 -5.45
CA ASN A 73 26.71 -11.75 -6.82
C ASN A 73 26.55 -12.90 -7.84
N GLU A 74 27.20 -14.03 -7.62
CA GLU A 74 27.02 -15.21 -8.48
C GLU A 74 25.57 -15.71 -8.46
N TYR A 75 25.00 -15.93 -7.29
CA TYR A 75 23.60 -16.37 -7.15
C TYR A 75 22.61 -15.36 -7.72
N TRP A 76 22.88 -14.06 -7.57
CA TRP A 76 22.08 -12.99 -8.16
C TRP A 76 22.11 -12.99 -9.68
N ASN A 77 23.29 -13.15 -10.27
CA ASN A 77 23.50 -13.19 -11.71
C ASN A 77 22.97 -14.47 -12.36
N ARG A 78 22.86 -15.57 -11.61
CA ARG A 78 22.16 -16.79 -12.06
C ARG A 78 20.65 -16.59 -12.26
N GLN A 79 20.06 -15.56 -11.64
CA GLN A 79 18.66 -15.22 -11.82
C GLN A 79 18.50 -14.21 -12.98
N SER A 80 17.87 -14.66 -14.06
CA SER A 80 17.59 -13.83 -15.25
C SER A 80 16.37 -12.91 -15.09
N ASN A 81 15.47 -13.23 -14.16
CA ASN A 81 14.21 -12.53 -13.95
C ASN A 81 14.18 -11.83 -12.58
N ALA A 82 13.51 -10.67 -12.50
CA ALA A 82 13.31 -9.93 -11.25
C ALA A 82 12.62 -10.77 -10.16
N GLN A 83 11.68 -11.64 -10.56
CA GLN A 83 10.99 -12.57 -9.64
C GLN A 83 11.96 -13.60 -9.03
N GLY A 84 12.91 -14.12 -9.81
CA GLY A 84 13.92 -15.05 -9.30
C GLY A 84 14.84 -14.39 -8.28
N ARG A 85 15.23 -13.13 -8.54
CA ARG A 85 16.01 -12.31 -7.60
C ARG A 85 15.23 -11.99 -6.33
N TYR A 86 13.95 -11.67 -6.47
CA TYR A 86 13.07 -11.44 -5.33
C TYR A 86 12.92 -12.69 -4.44
N SER A 87 12.89 -13.89 -5.03
CA SER A 87 12.89 -15.15 -4.26
C SER A 87 14.08 -15.25 -3.32
N LEU A 88 15.28 -14.82 -3.74
CA LEU A 88 16.47 -14.79 -2.88
C LEU A 88 16.32 -13.80 -1.71
N LEU A 89 15.66 -12.67 -1.95
CA LEU A 89 15.43 -11.63 -0.95
C LEU A 89 14.27 -11.95 0.01
N SER A 90 13.31 -12.76 -0.43
CA SER A 90 12.09 -13.07 0.32
C SER A 90 12.35 -13.64 1.71
N SER A 91 13.45 -14.37 1.91
CA SER A 91 13.86 -14.92 3.22
C SER A 91 14.36 -13.85 4.19
N TYR A 92 14.74 -12.68 3.68
CA TYR A 92 15.27 -11.55 4.45
C TYR A 92 14.22 -10.43 4.63
N LEU A 93 12.99 -10.65 4.16
CA LEU A 93 11.88 -9.72 4.26
C LEU A 93 10.83 -10.27 5.23
N ALA A 94 10.31 -9.40 6.10
CA ALA A 94 9.19 -9.76 6.96
C ALA A 94 7.90 -9.83 6.12
N PHE A 95 7.19 -10.97 6.18
CA PHE A 95 5.90 -11.17 5.50
C PHE A 95 5.95 -10.93 3.98
N ALA A 96 7.00 -11.40 3.31
CA ALA A 96 7.10 -11.32 1.86
C ALA A 96 6.03 -12.16 1.15
N PRO A 97 5.19 -11.56 0.27
CA PRO A 97 4.31 -12.31 -0.61
C PRO A 97 5.13 -13.11 -1.63
N SER A 98 4.52 -14.13 -2.24
CA SER A 98 5.16 -15.01 -3.21
C SER A 98 5.62 -14.28 -4.46
N ASN A 99 4.97 -13.18 -4.83
CA ASN A 99 5.21 -12.44 -6.07
C ASN A 99 5.68 -11.01 -5.78
N LEU A 100 6.69 -10.54 -6.53
CA LEU A 100 7.17 -9.16 -6.46
C LEU A 100 6.07 -8.15 -6.80
N PHE A 101 5.14 -8.52 -7.68
CA PHE A 101 4.01 -7.67 -8.08
C PHE A 101 3.03 -7.41 -6.92
N GLU A 102 2.82 -8.39 -6.05
CA GLU A 102 1.94 -8.26 -4.87
C GLU A 102 2.61 -7.49 -3.72
N TYR A 103 3.94 -7.39 -3.78
CA TYR A 103 4.71 -6.67 -2.77
C TYR A 103 4.54 -5.15 -2.87
N MET A 104 4.13 -4.58 -4.01
CA MET A 104 3.90 -3.14 -4.16
C MET A 104 2.39 -2.80 -4.18
N PRO A 105 1.99 -1.60 -3.71
CA PRO A 105 0.64 -1.09 -3.98
C PRO A 105 0.39 -0.94 -5.49
N SER A 106 -0.88 -1.00 -5.89
CA SER A 106 -1.28 -0.88 -7.30
C SER A 106 -0.77 0.43 -7.91
N GLY A 107 -0.21 0.36 -9.12
CA GLY A 107 0.39 1.51 -9.80
C GLY A 107 1.83 1.84 -9.41
N TYR A 108 2.39 1.12 -8.43
CA TYR A 108 3.80 1.21 -8.06
C TYR A 108 4.55 -0.03 -8.53
N GLN A 109 5.74 0.19 -9.07
CA GLN A 109 6.61 -0.85 -9.59
C GLN A 109 8.01 -0.66 -9.04
N ILE A 110 8.69 -1.77 -8.81
CA ILE A 110 10.05 -1.79 -8.32
C ILE A 110 10.96 -2.49 -9.32
N SER A 111 12.08 -1.85 -9.63
CA SER A 111 13.12 -2.42 -10.46
C SER A 111 14.31 -2.80 -9.57
N LEU A 112 14.57 -4.09 -9.48
CA LEU A 112 15.72 -4.63 -8.76
C LEU A 112 16.99 -4.43 -9.60
N PRO A 113 18.14 -4.10 -8.98
CA PRO A 113 19.41 -3.96 -9.68
C PRO A 113 19.77 -5.18 -10.52
N THR A 114 20.32 -4.94 -11.70
CA THR A 114 20.82 -6.03 -12.57
C THR A 114 22.12 -6.62 -12.08
N ASP A 115 22.93 -5.83 -11.39
CA ASP A 115 24.20 -6.21 -10.78
C ASP A 115 24.24 -5.69 -9.34
N ILE A 116 24.77 -6.48 -8.43
CA ILE A 116 24.92 -6.13 -7.00
C ILE A 116 26.39 -6.03 -6.58
N GLY A 117 27.33 -6.16 -7.52
CA GLY A 117 28.75 -5.89 -7.32
C GLY A 117 29.00 -4.43 -6.95
N LYS A 118 28.11 -3.53 -7.37
CA LYS A 118 27.93 -2.21 -6.76
C LYS A 118 26.54 -2.14 -6.16
N ILE A 119 26.44 -2.19 -4.84
CA ILE A 119 25.15 -2.07 -4.14
C ILE A 119 24.53 -0.74 -4.56
N SER A 120 23.38 -0.83 -5.24
CA SER A 120 22.59 0.29 -5.71
C SER A 120 21.19 0.19 -5.14
N LYS A 121 20.55 1.34 -4.92
CA LYS A 121 19.17 1.39 -4.43
C LYS A 121 18.24 0.77 -5.47
N VAL A 122 17.22 0.04 -4.99
CA VAL A 122 16.11 -0.41 -5.84
C VAL A 122 15.36 0.81 -6.39
N GLN A 123 15.05 0.82 -7.68
CA GLN A 123 14.35 1.96 -8.29
C GLN A 123 12.85 1.80 -8.08
N LEU A 124 12.20 2.87 -7.61
CA LEU A 124 10.75 2.92 -7.41
C LEU A 124 10.14 3.76 -8.53
N ARG A 125 9.11 3.22 -9.19
CA ARG A 125 8.31 3.93 -10.19
C ARG A 125 6.86 3.97 -9.73
N GLY A 126 6.32 5.16 -9.55
CA GLY A 126 4.90 5.37 -9.24
C GLY A 126 4.08 5.71 -10.49
N PRO A 127 2.79 6.03 -10.32
CA PRO A 127 1.89 6.40 -11.40
C PRO A 127 2.32 7.63 -12.21
N TYR A 128 3.10 8.53 -11.58
CA TYR A 128 3.51 9.81 -12.15
C TYR A 128 4.98 9.86 -12.60
N GLY A 129 5.75 8.78 -12.44
CA GLY A 129 7.16 8.74 -12.82
C GLY A 129 8.05 7.99 -11.82
N GLU A 130 9.36 8.19 -11.95
CA GLU A 130 10.35 7.68 -11.01
C GLU A 130 10.30 8.44 -9.68
N ILE A 131 10.39 7.71 -8.58
CA ILE A 131 10.40 8.25 -7.22
C ILE A 131 11.81 8.06 -6.67
N TYR A 132 12.47 9.18 -6.37
CA TYR A 132 13.76 9.20 -5.71
C TYR A 132 13.56 9.28 -4.20
N TYR A 133 14.22 8.39 -3.47
CA TYR A 133 14.19 8.26 -2.02
C TYR A 133 15.57 7.77 -1.54
#